data_AF-A0A6C0K4V4-F1
#
_entry.id   AF-A0A6C0K4V4-F1
#
_cell.length_a   1.000
_cell.length_b   1.000
_cell.length_c   1.000
_cell.angle_alpha   90.00
_cell.angle_beta   90.00
_cell.angle_gamma   90.00
#
_symmetry.space_group_name_H-M   'P 1'
#
loop_
_entity.id
_entity.type
_entity.pdbx_description
1 polymer ?
#
loop_
_entity_poly.entity_id
_entity_poly.type
_entity_poly.pdbx_seq_one_letter_code
_entity_poly.pdbx_strand_id
1 'polypeptide(L)'
;MRQWMVAQVAGQQSPTIMIQIRFYDHEGKTVRKYPLQVKPSDTVKQTKLLIEQLSQLSIENAQLIENGSGKNMRDSKQLQDYNIVNGSIIHINFFKCRPLEAVREDQRREAQREARQEAQRARREAQREAQRAIQDPIRINIKYIKYNNQIIQTIPLDVKPSHTVMDIKLMLQEITGVFAVSQDIYFAGRRLDDEKTLQHYNIRNNSSIFMTIRMR
;
A
#
# COMPACT_ATOMS: atom_id res chain seq x y z
N MET A 1 -15.52 54.68 -29.54
CA MET A 1 -16.57 53.69 -29.86
C MET A 1 -15.89 52.33 -30.04
N ARG A 2 -16.21 51.37 -29.16
CA ARG A 2 -15.69 50.00 -29.21
C ARG A 2 -16.55 49.19 -30.19
N GLN A 3 -15.97 48.69 -31.29
CA GLN A 3 -16.56 47.58 -32.03
C GLN A 3 -15.92 46.28 -31.53
N TRP A 4 -16.77 45.41 -30.99
CA TRP A 4 -16.43 44.05 -30.62
C TRP A 4 -16.44 43.21 -31.89
N MET A 5 -15.27 42.74 -32.35
CA MET A 5 -15.20 41.56 -33.21
C MET A 5 -14.89 40.38 -32.30
N VAL A 6 -15.94 39.68 -31.87
CA VAL A 6 -15.80 38.38 -31.23
C VAL A 6 -15.39 37.40 -32.32
N ALA A 7 -14.09 37.11 -32.41
CA ALA A 7 -13.61 35.95 -33.12
C ALA A 7 -14.13 34.71 -32.37
N GLN A 8 -15.17 34.07 -32.91
CA GLN A 8 -15.46 32.68 -32.56
C GLN A 8 -14.26 31.84 -33.00
N VAL A 9 -13.35 31.54 -32.08
CA VAL A 9 -12.50 30.36 -32.20
C VAL A 9 -13.39 29.17 -31.90
N ALA A 10 -14.20 28.78 -32.90
CA ALA A 10 -14.77 27.45 -32.94
C ALA A 10 -13.59 26.50 -32.91
N GLY A 11 -13.41 25.79 -31.79
CA GLY A 11 -12.38 24.77 -31.65
C GLY A 11 -12.49 23.84 -32.86
N GLN A 12 -11.51 23.93 -33.75
CA GLN A 12 -11.47 23.21 -35.01
C GLN A 12 -11.30 21.73 -34.67
N GLN A 13 -12.41 21.02 -34.44
CA GLN A 13 -12.40 19.58 -34.34
C GLN A 13 -11.90 19.08 -35.69
N SER A 14 -10.69 18.53 -35.72
CA SER A 14 -10.13 17.90 -36.92
C SER A 14 -11.16 16.93 -37.50
N PRO A 15 -11.41 16.94 -38.82
CA PRO A 15 -12.45 16.12 -39.41
C PRO A 15 -12.20 14.65 -39.09
N THR A 16 -13.24 13.97 -38.59
CA THR A 16 -13.19 12.53 -38.37
C THR A 16 -13.36 11.80 -39.70
N ILE A 17 -12.72 10.65 -39.80
CA ILE A 17 -12.85 9.71 -40.91
C ILE A 17 -13.54 8.45 -40.42
N MET A 18 -14.31 7.79 -41.29
CA MET A 18 -14.92 6.51 -41.01
C MET A 18 -14.06 5.40 -41.60
N ILE A 19 -13.54 4.50 -40.76
CA ILE A 19 -12.78 3.33 -41.17
C ILE A 19 -13.56 2.04 -40.89
N GLN A 20 -13.12 0.94 -41.50
CA GLN A 20 -13.70 -0.39 -41.31
C GLN A 20 -12.71 -1.32 -40.62
N ILE A 21 -13.06 -1.80 -39.43
CA ILE A 21 -12.28 -2.79 -38.71
C ILE A 21 -12.75 -4.18 -39.12
N ARG A 22 -11.82 -5.05 -39.52
CA ARG A 22 -12.12 -6.45 -39.86
C ARG A 22 -11.28 -7.40 -39.02
N PHE A 23 -11.96 -8.28 -38.30
CA PHE A 23 -11.34 -9.39 -37.60
C PHE A 23 -11.32 -10.61 -38.52
N TYR A 24 -10.17 -11.23 -38.72
CA TYR A 24 -10.02 -12.40 -39.57
C TYR A 24 -9.55 -13.63 -38.78
N ASP A 25 -10.02 -14.81 -39.20
CA ASP A 25 -9.59 -16.09 -38.65
C ASP A 25 -8.27 -16.57 -39.29
N HIS A 26 -7.81 -17.76 -38.90
CA HIS A 26 -6.58 -18.34 -39.42
C HIS A 26 -6.64 -18.69 -40.92
N GLU A 27 -7.84 -18.78 -41.50
CA GLU A 27 -8.07 -19.03 -42.93
C GLU A 27 -8.13 -17.70 -43.73
N GLY A 28 -7.98 -16.56 -43.05
CA GLY A 28 -8.07 -15.23 -43.66
C GLY A 28 -9.51 -14.77 -43.92
N LYS A 29 -10.52 -15.52 -43.46
CA LYS A 29 -11.92 -15.16 -43.63
C LYS A 29 -12.31 -14.13 -42.57
N THR A 30 -13.08 -13.12 -42.99
CA THR A 30 -13.57 -12.10 -42.05
C THR A 30 -14.65 -12.67 -41.14
N VAL A 31 -14.39 -12.67 -39.83
CA VAL A 31 -15.28 -13.14 -38.77
C VAL A 31 -16.18 -12.03 -38.25
N ARG A 32 -15.63 -10.82 -38.07
CA ARG A 32 -16.38 -9.65 -37.57
C ARG A 32 -15.98 -8.38 -38.30
N LYS A 33 -16.93 -7.45 -38.45
CA LYS A 33 -16.71 -6.14 -39.08
C LYS A 33 -17.35 -5.05 -38.24
N TYR A 34 -16.64 -3.94 -38.06
CA TYR A 34 -17.15 -2.80 -37.31
C TYR A 34 -16.79 -1.48 -38.03
N PRO A 35 -17.77 -0.58 -38.29
CA PRO A 35 -17.44 0.79 -38.64
C PRO A 35 -16.90 1.52 -37.42
N LEU A 36 -15.84 2.30 -37.59
CA LEU A 36 -15.25 3.09 -36.50
C LEU A 36 -14.94 4.51 -36.99
N GLN A 37 -15.38 5.51 -36.23
CA GLN A 37 -15.00 6.90 -36.46
C GLN A 37 -13.72 7.23 -35.69
N VAL A 38 -12.73 7.78 -36.38
CA VAL A 38 -11.41 8.13 -35.82
C VAL A 38 -10.93 9.46 -36.39
N LYS A 39 -9.96 10.09 -35.74
CA LYS A 39 -9.21 11.20 -36.33
C LYS A 39 -7.96 10.67 -37.00
N PRO A 40 -7.53 11.22 -38.16
CA PRO A 40 -6.24 10.86 -38.75
C PRO A 40 -5.05 11.07 -37.79
N SER A 41 -5.17 12.01 -36.85
CA SER A 41 -4.17 12.28 -35.81
C SER A 41 -4.20 11.31 -34.62
N ASP A 42 -5.22 10.44 -34.51
CA ASP A 42 -5.28 9.47 -33.41
C ASP A 42 -4.11 8.50 -33.52
N THR A 43 -3.54 8.14 -32.37
CA THR A 43 -2.51 7.10 -32.30
C THR A 43 -3.13 5.72 -32.47
N VAL A 44 -2.37 4.78 -33.01
CA VAL A 44 -2.76 3.37 -33.10
C VAL A 44 -3.20 2.82 -31.74
N LYS A 45 -2.55 3.22 -30.64
CA LYS A 45 -2.95 2.84 -29.28
C LYS A 45 -4.34 3.38 -28.92
N GLN A 46 -4.63 4.65 -29.20
CA GLN A 46 -5.96 5.23 -28.98
C GLN A 46 -7.02 4.51 -29.82
N THR A 47 -6.72 4.24 -31.10
CA THR A 47 -7.61 3.49 -31.98
C THR A 47 -7.85 2.08 -31.45
N LYS A 48 -6.83 1.39 -30.91
CA LYS A 48 -7.00 0.08 -30.28
C LYS A 48 -8.01 0.14 -29.13
N LEU A 49 -7.90 1.13 -28.24
CA LEU A 49 -8.85 1.29 -27.13
C LEU A 49 -10.29 1.47 -27.62
N LEU A 50 -10.49 2.27 -28.68
CA LEU A 50 -11.81 2.43 -29.30
C LEU A 50 -12.34 1.11 -29.88
N ILE A 51 -11.47 0.32 -30.52
CA ILE A 51 -11.83 -1.00 -31.06
C ILE A 51 -12.20 -1.96 -29.93
N GLU A 52 -11.46 -1.98 -28.82
CA GLU A 52 -11.79 -2.83 -27.66
C GLU A 52 -13.15 -2.48 -27.07
N GLN A 53 -13.44 -1.18 -26.92
CA GLN A 53 -14.72 -0.69 -26.44
C GLN A 53 -15.88 -1.08 -27.38
N LEU A 54 -15.68 -0.98 -28.69
CA LEU A 54 -16.73 -1.28 -29.66
C LEU A 54 -16.95 -2.80 -29.83
N SER A 55 -15.87 -3.57 -29.91
CA SER A 55 -15.91 -5.00 -30.22
C SER A 55 -16.13 -5.89 -29.00
N GLN A 56 -15.94 -5.35 -27.79
CA GLN A 56 -15.93 -6.10 -26.52
C GLN A 56 -14.87 -7.21 -26.47
N LEU A 57 -13.80 -7.03 -27.25
CA LEU A 57 -12.65 -7.93 -27.32
C LEU A 57 -11.41 -7.14 -26.97
N SER A 58 -10.59 -7.66 -26.05
CA SER A 58 -9.24 -7.17 -25.88
C SER A 58 -8.41 -7.52 -27.12
N ILE A 59 -7.73 -6.51 -27.65
CA ILE A 59 -6.82 -6.60 -28.79
C ILE A 59 -5.42 -6.10 -28.43
N GLU A 60 -5.11 -5.97 -27.14
CA GLU A 60 -3.81 -5.54 -26.60
C GLU A 60 -2.64 -6.29 -27.26
N ASN A 61 -2.75 -7.61 -27.37
CA ASN A 61 -1.74 -8.49 -27.97
C ASN A 61 -1.87 -8.64 -29.49
N ALA A 62 -2.82 -7.97 -30.12
CA ALA A 62 -3.01 -7.99 -31.57
C ALA A 62 -2.30 -6.80 -32.23
N GLN A 63 -1.77 -7.04 -33.43
CA GLN A 63 -1.25 -5.99 -34.30
C GLN A 63 -2.37 -5.52 -35.23
N LEU A 64 -2.49 -4.21 -35.40
CA LEU A 64 -3.33 -3.64 -36.45
C LEU A 64 -2.55 -3.68 -37.77
N ILE A 65 -3.19 -4.14 -38.83
CA ILE A 65 -2.59 -4.28 -40.16
C ILE A 65 -3.37 -3.39 -41.12
N GLU A 66 -2.66 -2.50 -41.81
CA GLU A 66 -3.25 -1.63 -42.83
C GLU A 66 -3.60 -2.43 -44.09
N ASN A 67 -4.73 -2.10 -44.71
CA ASN A 67 -5.18 -2.74 -45.93
C ASN A 67 -4.56 -2.11 -47.18
N GLY A 68 -3.57 -2.80 -47.76
CA GLY A 68 -2.91 -2.43 -49.00
C GLY A 68 -1.45 -2.86 -48.98
N SER A 69 -0.69 -2.36 -48.00
CA SER A 69 0.72 -2.69 -47.80
C SER A 69 0.95 -3.91 -46.91
N GLY A 70 -0.05 -4.31 -46.12
CA GLY A 70 0.10 -5.36 -45.10
C GLY A 70 1.01 -4.95 -43.93
N LYS A 71 1.28 -3.65 -43.78
CA LYS A 71 2.21 -3.13 -42.79
C LYS A 71 1.62 -3.18 -41.38
N ASN A 72 2.42 -3.69 -40.44
CA ASN A 72 2.10 -3.65 -39.02
C ASN A 72 2.14 -2.21 -38.49
N MET A 73 1.04 -1.79 -37.88
CA MET A 73 0.91 -0.47 -37.28
C MET A 73 1.46 -0.47 -35.86
N ARG A 74 2.22 0.57 -35.50
CA ARG A 74 2.88 0.71 -34.20
C ARG A 74 2.06 1.60 -33.28
N ASP A 75 1.87 1.19 -32.04
CA ASP A 75 1.02 1.86 -31.04
C ASP A 75 1.28 3.37 -30.88
N SER A 76 2.54 3.81 -31.00
CA SER A 76 2.94 5.22 -30.86
C SER A 76 2.75 6.08 -32.12
N LYS A 77 2.45 5.49 -33.27
CA LYS A 77 2.29 6.19 -34.55
C LYS A 77 0.84 6.62 -34.76
N GLN A 78 0.65 7.68 -35.56
CA GLN A 78 -0.69 8.18 -35.89
C GLN A 78 -1.26 7.46 -37.11
N LEU A 79 -2.58 7.43 -37.25
CA LEU A 79 -3.24 6.80 -38.41
C LEU A 79 -2.83 7.46 -39.74
N GLN A 80 -2.65 8.79 -39.75
CA GLN A 80 -2.20 9.53 -40.93
C GLN A 80 -0.79 9.12 -41.40
N ASP A 81 0.08 8.65 -40.49
CA ASP A 81 1.43 8.15 -40.84
C ASP A 81 1.37 6.87 -41.68
N TYR A 82 0.20 6.22 -41.73
CA TYR A 82 -0.09 5.03 -42.53
C TYR A 82 -1.01 5.32 -43.71
N ASN A 83 -1.26 6.59 -44.05
CA ASN A 83 -2.19 7.00 -45.11
C ASN A 83 -3.61 6.43 -44.93
N ILE A 84 -4.05 6.29 -43.67
CA ILE A 84 -5.42 5.86 -43.37
C ILE A 84 -6.38 7.01 -43.66
N VAL A 85 -7.33 6.76 -44.54
CA VAL A 85 -8.31 7.73 -45.04
C VAL A 85 -9.74 7.22 -44.83
N ASN A 86 -10.73 8.05 -45.17
CA ASN A 86 -12.13 7.64 -45.11
C ASN A 86 -12.39 6.41 -45.99
N GLY A 87 -13.00 5.38 -45.41
CA GLY A 87 -13.24 4.08 -46.05
C GLY A 87 -12.11 3.07 -45.91
N SER A 88 -10.93 3.46 -45.39
CA SER A 88 -9.82 2.53 -45.17
C SER A 88 -10.21 1.36 -44.28
N ILE A 89 -9.59 0.21 -44.54
CA ILE A 89 -9.83 -1.03 -43.80
C ILE A 89 -8.60 -1.33 -42.94
N ILE A 90 -8.82 -1.72 -41.68
CA ILE A 90 -7.78 -2.21 -40.77
C ILE A 90 -8.10 -3.65 -40.40
N HIS A 91 -7.12 -4.53 -40.56
CA HIS A 91 -7.23 -5.96 -40.28
C HIS A 91 -6.65 -6.32 -38.90
N ILE A 92 -7.30 -7.25 -38.21
CA ILE A 92 -6.92 -7.74 -36.89
C ILE A 92 -7.05 -9.26 -36.84
N ASN A 93 -6.00 -9.95 -36.39
CA ASN A 93 -6.01 -11.38 -36.13
C ASN A 93 -6.98 -11.73 -34.99
N PHE A 94 -8.11 -12.38 -35.29
CA PHE A 94 -9.12 -12.72 -34.27
C PHE A 94 -8.59 -13.68 -33.20
N PHE A 95 -7.69 -14.60 -33.54
CA PHE A 95 -7.10 -15.56 -32.60
C PHE A 95 -6.12 -14.94 -31.60
N LYS A 96 -5.72 -13.67 -31.79
CA LYS A 96 -4.95 -12.89 -30.81
C LYS A 96 -5.85 -12.11 -29.84
N CYS A 97 -7.16 -12.16 -30.03
CA CYS A 97 -8.13 -11.45 -29.22
C CYS A 97 -8.73 -12.35 -28.15
N ARG A 98 -9.18 -11.75 -27.05
CA ARG A 98 -9.93 -12.44 -26.00
C ARG A 98 -11.08 -11.57 -25.49
N PRO A 99 -12.17 -12.14 -24.96
CA PRO A 99 -13.27 -11.35 -24.41
C PRO A 99 -12.77 -10.33 -23.37
N LEU A 100 -13.15 -9.07 -23.53
CA LEU A 100 -12.66 -7.98 -22.68
C LEU A 100 -13.06 -8.20 -21.20
N GLU A 101 -14.26 -8.72 -20.95
CA GLU A 101 -14.72 -9.05 -19.60
C GLU A 101 -13.88 -10.14 -18.92
N ALA A 102 -13.37 -11.12 -19.68
CA ALA A 102 -12.49 -12.14 -19.12
C ALA A 102 -11.15 -11.53 -18.66
N VAL A 103 -10.60 -10.57 -19.41
CA VAL A 103 -9.38 -9.84 -19.00
C VAL A 103 -9.64 -9.03 -17.74
N ARG A 104 -10.76 -8.31 -17.69
CA ARG A 104 -11.15 -7.51 -16.51
C ARG A 104 -11.37 -8.36 -15.27
N GLU A 105 -11.92 -9.56 -15.43
CA GLU A 105 -12.09 -10.52 -14.32
C GLU A 105 -10.75 -11.07 -13.83
N ASP A 106 -9.84 -11.45 -14.73
CA ASP A 106 -8.48 -11.88 -14.35
C ASP A 106 -7.73 -10.78 -13.59
N GLN A 107 -7.77 -9.54 -14.09
CA GLN A 107 -7.18 -8.37 -13.42
C GLN A 107 -7.78 -8.14 -12.03
N ARG A 108 -9.11 -8.24 -11.89
CA ARG A 108 -9.79 -8.11 -10.58
C ARG A 108 -9.37 -9.21 -9.61
N ARG A 109 -9.24 -10.45 -10.08
CA ARG A 109 -8.80 -11.59 -9.26
C ARG A 109 -7.35 -11.43 -8.82
N GLU A 110 -6.47 -10.99 -9.71
CA GLU A 110 -5.07 -10.75 -9.39
C GLU A 110 -4.92 -9.59 -8.39
N ALA A 111 -5.56 -8.45 -8.64
CA ALA A 111 -5.57 -7.32 -7.72
C ALA A 111 -6.14 -7.71 -6.34
N GLN A 112 -7.21 -8.52 -6.30
CA GLN A 112 -7.77 -9.02 -5.04
C GLN A 112 -6.80 -9.95 -4.31
N ARG A 113 -6.06 -10.80 -5.03
CA ARG A 113 -5.04 -11.69 -4.45
C ARG A 113 -3.89 -10.87 -3.86
N GLU A 114 -3.40 -9.88 -4.58
CA GLU A 114 -2.34 -8.98 -4.13
C GLU A 114 -2.79 -8.18 -2.89
N ALA A 115 -3.96 -7.56 -2.93
CA ALA A 115 -4.51 -6.82 -1.80
C ALA A 115 -4.68 -7.71 -0.55
N ARG A 116 -5.10 -8.97 -0.72
CA ARG A 116 -5.19 -9.93 0.40
C ARG A 116 -3.81 -10.27 0.97
N GLN A 117 -2.81 -10.46 0.11
CA GLN A 117 -1.44 -10.73 0.56
C GLN A 117 -0.83 -9.53 1.27
N GLU A 118 -1.04 -8.33 0.75
CA GLU A 118 -0.59 -7.08 1.36
C GLU A 118 -1.24 -6.86 2.73
N ALA A 119 -2.56 -7.03 2.82
CA ALA A 119 -3.28 -6.94 4.09
C ALA A 119 -2.78 -7.97 5.12
N GLN A 120 -2.46 -9.19 4.69
CA GLN A 120 -1.87 -10.21 5.57
C GLN A 120 -0.46 -9.82 6.05
N ARG A 121 0.37 -9.25 5.17
CA ARG A 121 1.71 -8.76 5.52
C ARG A 121 1.62 -7.60 6.50
N ALA A 122 0.82 -6.58 6.19
CA ALA A 122 0.58 -5.42 7.04
C ALA A 122 0.06 -5.85 8.42
N ARG A 123 -0.87 -6.81 8.49
CA ARG A 123 -1.38 -7.33 9.76
C ARG A 123 -0.29 -8.02 10.59
N ARG A 124 0.58 -8.81 9.95
CA ARG A 124 1.71 -9.47 10.63
C ARG A 124 2.74 -8.48 11.14
N GLU A 125 3.03 -7.45 10.35
CA GLU A 125 3.92 -6.36 10.73
C GLU A 125 3.36 -5.58 11.92
N ALA A 126 2.11 -5.13 11.84
CA ALA A 126 1.43 -4.44 12.94
C ALA A 126 1.40 -5.28 14.24
N GLN A 127 1.20 -6.59 14.14
CA GLN A 127 1.29 -7.48 15.32
C GLN A 127 2.69 -7.54 15.91
N ARG A 128 3.74 -7.59 15.08
CA ARG A 128 5.13 -7.59 15.53
C ARG A 128 5.50 -6.26 16.18
N GLU A 129 5.08 -5.15 15.59
CA GLU A 129 5.29 -3.81 16.14
C GLU A 129 4.58 -3.64 17.48
N ALA A 130 3.31 -4.06 17.58
CA ALA A 130 2.57 -4.05 18.84
C ALA A 130 3.26 -4.91 19.91
N GLN A 131 3.75 -6.09 19.56
CA GLN A 131 4.47 -6.97 20.48
C GLN A 131 5.82 -6.36 20.93
N ARG A 132 6.50 -5.65 20.02
CA ARG A 132 7.73 -4.91 20.34
C ARG A 132 7.45 -3.76 21.28
N ALA A 133 6.38 -2.99 21.05
CA ALA A 133 5.99 -1.86 21.88
C ALA A 133 5.66 -2.27 23.33
N ILE A 134 5.16 -3.49 23.56
CA ILE A 134 4.97 -4.04 24.91
C ILE A 134 6.30 -4.15 25.68
N GLN A 135 7.44 -4.27 24.99
CA GLN A 135 8.77 -4.39 25.59
C GLN A 135 9.54 -3.08 25.62
N ASP A 136 8.96 -1.98 25.11
CA ASP A 136 9.61 -0.68 25.16
C ASP A 136 9.84 -0.24 26.61
N PRO A 137 10.93 0.51 26.89
CA PRO A 137 11.21 1.00 28.22
C PRO A 137 10.03 1.84 28.75
N ILE A 138 9.62 1.53 29.98
CA ILE A 138 8.70 2.33 30.77
C ILE A 138 9.50 3.10 31.81
N ARG A 139 9.08 4.32 32.12
CA ARG A 139 9.64 5.09 33.24
C ARG A 139 8.83 4.79 34.49
N ILE A 140 9.45 4.36 35.57
CA ILE A 140 8.81 4.14 36.87
C ILE A 140 9.40 5.10 37.91
N ASN A 141 8.65 5.37 38.98
CA ASN A 141 9.07 6.25 40.06
C ASN A 141 9.26 5.43 41.34
N ILE A 142 10.50 5.32 41.80
CA ILE A 142 10.84 4.64 43.05
C ILE A 142 10.81 5.65 44.20
N LYS A 143 9.87 5.50 45.12
CA LYS A 143 9.78 6.25 46.37
C LYS A 143 10.60 5.53 47.43
N TYR A 144 11.77 6.07 47.71
CA TYR A 144 12.68 5.53 48.71
C TYR A 144 12.31 6.02 50.11
N ILE A 145 11.97 5.09 51.00
CA ILE A 145 11.61 5.32 52.39
C ILE A 145 12.67 4.72 53.31
N LYS A 146 13.16 5.50 54.28
CA LYS A 146 13.97 4.99 55.40
C LYS A 146 13.16 5.05 56.71
N TYR A 147 13.84 5.16 57.84
CA TYR A 147 13.27 5.27 59.18
C TYR A 147 12.11 6.26 59.27
N ASN A 148 11.12 5.98 60.12
CA ASN A 148 9.95 6.82 60.40
C ASN A 148 8.97 7.01 59.23
N ASN A 149 8.99 6.14 58.22
CA ASN A 149 8.03 6.13 57.11
C ASN A 149 8.04 7.41 56.24
N GLN A 150 9.16 8.13 56.22
CA GLN A 150 9.34 9.33 55.41
C GLN A 150 9.98 9.00 54.05
N ILE A 151 9.41 9.55 52.98
CA ILE A 151 10.01 9.49 51.64
C ILE A 151 11.20 10.45 51.62
N ILE A 152 12.38 9.90 51.37
CA ILE A 152 13.63 10.67 51.30
C ILE A 152 13.91 11.13 49.88
N GLN A 153 13.64 10.27 48.92
CA GLN A 153 13.92 10.56 47.51
C GLN A 153 12.92 9.84 46.61
N THR A 154 12.56 10.47 45.51
CA THR A 154 11.90 9.80 44.39
C THR A 154 12.90 9.67 43.25
N ILE A 155 13.15 8.44 42.80
CA ILE A 155 14.13 8.10 41.78
C ILE A 155 13.37 7.67 40.51
N PRO A 156 13.43 8.43 39.41
CA PRO A 156 12.91 7.99 38.13
C PRO A 156 13.84 6.92 37.54
N LEU A 157 13.28 5.80 37.08
CA LEU A 157 14.04 4.70 36.48
C LEU A 157 13.40 4.26 35.16
N ASP A 158 14.21 4.20 34.10
CA ASP A 158 13.78 3.67 32.80
C ASP A 158 14.07 2.17 32.74
N VAL A 159 13.02 1.36 32.65
CA VAL A 159 13.08 -0.09 32.82
C VAL A 159 12.26 -0.79 31.75
N LYS A 160 12.62 -2.02 31.38
CA LYS A 160 11.77 -2.84 30.51
C LYS A 160 10.70 -3.54 31.36
N PRO A 161 9.47 -3.70 30.85
CA PRO A 161 8.43 -4.50 31.52
C PRO A 161 8.86 -5.95 31.82
N SER A 162 9.81 -6.49 31.04
CA SER A 162 10.41 -7.82 31.24
C SER A 162 11.45 -7.91 32.34
N HIS A 163 11.94 -6.78 32.89
CA HIS A 163 12.85 -6.83 34.05
C HIS A 163 12.17 -7.48 35.25
N THR A 164 12.93 -8.29 35.96
CA THR A 164 12.56 -8.88 37.24
C THR A 164 12.67 -7.85 38.36
N VAL A 165 12.03 -8.11 39.50
CA VAL A 165 12.20 -7.28 40.70
C VAL A 165 13.65 -7.28 41.17
N MET A 166 14.37 -8.41 41.04
CA MET A 166 15.81 -8.46 41.33
C MET A 166 16.61 -7.50 40.44
N ASP A 167 16.33 -7.44 39.14
CA ASP A 167 16.99 -6.50 38.23
C ASP A 167 16.82 -5.05 38.71
N ILE A 168 15.60 -4.70 39.16
CA ILE A 168 15.33 -3.36 39.71
C ILE A 168 16.11 -3.10 40.99
N LYS A 169 16.22 -4.09 41.88
CA LYS A 169 17.01 -3.96 43.12
C LYS A 169 18.49 -3.75 42.83
N LEU A 170 19.03 -4.45 41.83
CA LEU A 170 20.42 -4.29 41.39
C LEU A 170 20.65 -2.89 40.82
N MET A 171 19.76 -2.40 39.95
CA MET A 171 19.82 -1.01 39.45
C MET A 171 19.76 0.02 40.59
N LEU A 172 18.89 -0.21 41.58
CA LEU A 172 18.80 0.66 42.76
C LEU A 172 20.02 0.57 43.66
N GLN A 173 20.71 -0.57 43.73
CA GLN A 173 21.96 -0.70 44.47
C GLN A 173 23.05 0.17 43.85
N GLU A 174 23.15 0.20 42.52
CA GLU A 174 24.10 1.06 41.81
C GLU A 174 23.83 2.56 42.07
N ILE A 175 22.55 2.95 42.14
CA ILE A 175 22.16 4.35 42.35
C ILE A 175 22.26 4.78 43.83
N THR A 176 21.81 3.94 44.75
CA THR A 176 21.63 4.31 46.17
C THR A 176 22.74 3.81 47.07
N GLY A 177 23.57 2.87 46.61
CA GLY A 177 24.57 2.16 47.41
C GLY A 177 24.00 1.13 48.39
N VAL A 178 22.67 0.96 48.46
CA VAL A 178 22.04 -0.02 49.36
C VAL A 178 22.06 -1.39 48.70
N PHE A 179 22.64 -2.40 49.36
CA PHE A 179 22.69 -3.76 48.83
C PHE A 179 21.30 -4.33 48.51
N ALA A 180 21.13 -4.92 47.32
CA ALA A 180 19.87 -5.47 46.81
C ALA A 180 19.17 -6.42 47.80
N VAL A 181 19.93 -7.26 48.51
CA VAL A 181 19.41 -8.20 49.52
C VAL A 181 18.74 -7.50 50.71
N SER A 182 19.14 -6.27 51.02
CA SER A 182 18.60 -5.44 52.08
C SER A 182 17.46 -4.54 51.60
N GLN A 183 17.11 -4.58 50.31
CA GLN A 183 16.00 -3.81 49.77
C GLN A 183 14.70 -4.64 49.80
N ASP A 184 13.63 -4.02 50.25
CA ASP A 184 12.27 -4.50 50.07
C ASP A 184 11.51 -3.56 49.15
N ILE A 185 10.98 -4.12 48.05
CA ILE A 185 10.22 -3.38 47.03
C ILE A 185 8.74 -3.71 47.18
N TYR A 186 7.90 -2.67 47.17
CA TYR A 186 6.45 -2.77 47.31
C TYR A 186 5.72 -2.05 46.19
N PHE A 187 4.64 -2.65 45.70
CA PHE A 187 3.69 -2.03 44.79
C PHE A 187 2.27 -2.45 45.15
N ALA A 188 1.32 -1.50 45.07
CA ALA A 188 -0.09 -1.73 45.44
C ALA A 188 -0.28 -2.41 46.82
N GLY A 189 0.53 -2.03 47.82
CA GLY A 189 0.45 -2.56 49.19
C GLY A 189 1.01 -3.97 49.38
N ARG A 190 1.68 -4.54 48.38
CA ARG A 190 2.27 -5.89 48.44
C ARG A 190 3.77 -5.83 48.21
N ARG A 191 4.53 -6.63 48.98
CA ARG A 191 5.94 -6.88 48.70
C ARG A 191 6.05 -7.68 47.41
N LEU A 192 7.00 -7.32 46.56
CA LEU A 192 7.23 -7.99 45.29
C LEU A 192 8.28 -9.10 45.43
N ASP A 193 8.11 -10.16 44.63
CA ASP A 193 8.98 -11.33 44.59
C ASP A 193 10.10 -11.12 43.57
N ASP A 194 11.32 -11.48 43.96
CA ASP A 194 12.55 -11.18 43.21
C ASP A 194 12.56 -11.78 41.79
N GLU A 195 11.93 -12.95 41.60
CA GLU A 195 11.88 -13.67 40.31
C GLU A 195 10.75 -13.20 39.38
N LYS A 196 9.79 -12.40 39.87
CA LYS A 196 8.65 -11.93 39.08
C LYS A 196 9.01 -10.66 38.31
N THR A 197 8.46 -10.52 37.11
CA THR A 197 8.70 -9.36 36.25
C THR A 197 7.80 -8.18 36.61
N LEU A 198 8.17 -6.97 36.20
CA LEU A 198 7.31 -5.79 36.32
C LEU A 198 5.97 -5.98 35.59
N GLN A 199 6.00 -6.63 34.43
CA GLN A 199 4.81 -6.99 33.67
C GLN A 199 3.89 -7.94 34.43
N HIS A 200 4.43 -8.89 35.21
CA HIS A 200 3.64 -9.81 36.03
C HIS A 200 2.76 -9.05 37.04
N TYR A 201 3.29 -7.97 37.62
CA TYR A 201 2.55 -7.10 38.55
C TYR A 201 1.76 -5.97 37.84
N ASN A 202 1.71 -5.98 36.51
CA ASN A 202 1.08 -4.93 35.70
C ASN A 202 1.58 -3.52 36.07
N ILE A 203 2.88 -3.40 36.38
CA ILE A 203 3.55 -2.11 36.61
C ILE A 203 3.74 -1.43 35.26
N ARG A 204 3.22 -0.21 35.13
CA ARG A 204 3.18 0.57 33.89
C ARG A 204 3.99 1.85 34.00
N ASN A 205 4.12 2.56 32.89
CA ASN A 205 4.72 3.88 32.84
C ASN A 205 4.13 4.80 33.93
N ASN A 206 5.01 5.55 34.60
CA ASN A 206 4.78 6.44 35.73
C ASN A 206 4.25 5.77 37.03
N SER A 207 4.25 4.45 37.12
CA SER A 207 3.87 3.76 38.36
C SER A 207 4.77 4.18 39.52
N SER A 208 4.17 4.38 40.71
CA SER A 208 4.90 4.64 41.94
C SER A 208 5.14 3.32 42.68
N ILE A 209 6.41 2.98 42.88
CA ILE A 209 6.86 1.79 43.61
C ILE A 209 7.59 2.28 44.86
N PHE A 210 7.45 1.57 45.97
CA PHE A 210 8.10 1.94 47.22
C PHE A 210 9.28 1.01 47.50
N MET A 211 10.40 1.59 47.92
CA MET A 211 11.58 0.88 48.36
C MET A 211 11.82 1.18 49.85
N THR A 212 12.01 0.15 50.66
CA THR A 212 12.41 0.28 52.06
C THR A 212 13.70 -0.49 52.33
N ILE A 213 14.47 -0.09 53.35
CA ILE A 213 15.64 -0.86 53.81
C ILE A 213 15.20 -1.83 54.91
N ARG A 214 15.59 -3.09 54.78
CA ARG A 214 15.56 -4.06 55.86
C ARG A 214 16.85 -3.95 56.67
N MET A 215 16.71 -3.65 57.95
CA MET A 215 17.81 -3.76 58.90
C MET A 215 17.91 -5.19 59.40
N ARG A 216 19.13 -5.71 59.47
CA ARG A 216 19.50 -6.94 60.16
C ARG A 216 20.49 -6.60 61.25
#